data_AF-A0A7X4JCG5-F1
#
_entry.id   AF-A0A7X4JCG5-F1
#
_cell.length_a   1.000
_cell.length_b   1.000
_cell.length_c   1.000
_cell.angle_alpha   90.00
_cell.angle_beta   90.00
_cell.angle_gamma   90.00
#
_symmetry.space_group_name_H-M   'P 1'
#
loop_
_entity.id
_entity.type
_entity.pdbx_description
1 polymer ?
#
loop_
_entity_poly.entity_id
_entity_poly.type
_entity_poly.pdbx_seq_one_letter_code
_entity_poly.pdbx_strand_id
1 'polypeptide(L)'
;MQNNTTNIRISMMFTALAVTMQGCKIMQTVSSGGSIISSSGEHDCDEAQVCEVDIPNGERFTDTFVAVPNNGYAFAGWRGSESYLCAGISPTCVVDIPASVTAYDATGFMTAEFYHQPELVHAGTLGVEWGVWSGEVQHDGIFLLFAADFDSDGDDDVLIAANHSSEEPPAEASDGVILINNGDYSFTVAAGDRPSSVHPREALMADFNGDGENDFFIADHGFDADPFPGWSNQLLLWTSEGYEDISDRMPADTSGFTHNAAVGDVDGDGDVDILVANTKGDFIEGPYLLLNDGAARFTTDTDRLPNRVRADDNYYAWAVDLVDLDDDGHVDLLMGSFGDRTSESFIYWGTEDGEFRDDVVTELETPEFFHVFGNYQVISTAVHDLNGDGLLDVVLGGYDGDLRRGMQLLINGGDRIFRDETRQRVGHSAWSQTELWHTEVVFLDFNGDGTQDIVPQRYNPNGDNVLAWLNDGTGHYVALKSTFFLESEALWRFAWGVKIREGFQFKSVEFFSDDTATINANAAGVLSGAVITLAE
;
A
#
# COMPACT_ATOMS: atom_id res chain seq x y z
N MET A 1 31.06 11.39 59.34
CA MET A 1 31.08 10.05 58.72
C MET A 1 32.09 10.08 57.60
N GLN A 2 33.21 9.38 57.78
CA GLN A 2 34.24 9.20 56.76
C GLN A 2 33.70 8.21 55.73
N ASN A 3 33.71 8.55 54.44
CA ASN A 3 33.59 7.56 53.38
C ASN A 3 34.90 7.52 52.59
N ASN A 4 35.55 6.36 52.69
CA ASN A 4 36.75 5.97 51.97
C ASN A 4 36.43 5.82 50.48
N THR A 5 37.11 6.57 49.63
CA THR A 5 37.27 6.23 48.20
C THR A 5 38.50 5.35 48.04
N THR A 6 38.28 4.06 47.83
CA THR A 6 39.31 3.07 47.53
C THR A 6 39.69 3.19 46.05
N ASN A 7 40.87 3.75 45.77
CA ASN A 7 41.46 3.76 44.42
C ASN A 7 41.97 2.35 44.07
N ILE A 8 41.25 1.62 43.23
CA ILE A 8 41.74 0.37 42.63
C ILE A 8 42.62 0.74 41.42
N ARG A 9 43.93 0.57 41.56
CA ARG A 9 44.85 0.60 40.41
C ARG A 9 44.86 -0.80 39.76
N ILE A 10 44.17 -0.95 38.64
CA ILE A 10 44.31 -2.14 37.79
C ILE A 10 45.60 -1.95 36.98
N SER A 11 46.62 -2.74 37.29
CA SER A 11 47.86 -2.81 36.51
C SER A 11 47.62 -3.76 35.34
N MET A 12 47.28 -3.23 34.16
CA MET A 12 47.26 -4.01 32.92
C MET A 12 48.72 -4.33 32.53
N MET A 13 49.10 -5.60 32.70
CA MET A 13 50.28 -6.16 32.03
C MET A 13 49.97 -6.25 30.54
N PHE A 14 50.63 -5.42 29.72
CA PHE A 14 50.74 -5.67 28.28
C PHE A 14 51.73 -6.82 28.07
N THR A 15 51.24 -8.05 28.02
CA THR A 15 51.92 -9.10 27.27
C THR A 15 51.76 -8.74 25.80
N ALA A 16 52.87 -8.38 25.15
CA ALA A 16 52.94 -8.27 23.70
C ALA A 16 52.65 -9.65 23.10
N LEU A 17 51.38 -9.89 22.78
CA LEU A 17 50.99 -10.96 21.89
C LEU A 17 51.53 -10.56 20.52
N ALA A 18 52.39 -11.39 19.93
CA ALA A 18 52.84 -11.20 18.57
C ALA A 18 51.59 -11.16 17.67
N VAL A 19 51.28 -9.99 17.13
CA VAL A 19 50.29 -9.86 16.05
C VAL A 19 50.93 -10.50 14.83
N THR A 20 50.60 -11.76 14.58
CA THR A 20 50.80 -12.39 13.28
C THR A 20 50.05 -11.55 12.26
N MET A 21 50.69 -11.17 11.16
CA MET A 21 50.04 -10.49 10.04
C MET A 21 48.83 -11.32 9.61
N GLN A 22 47.62 -10.85 9.91
CA GLN A 22 46.39 -11.57 9.58
C GLN A 22 45.99 -11.09 8.19
N GLY A 23 46.04 -12.03 7.24
CA GLY A 23 45.64 -11.81 5.86
C GLY A 23 44.20 -11.35 5.72
N CYS A 24 43.77 -11.17 4.48
CA CYS A 24 42.40 -10.76 4.16
C CYS A 24 41.38 -11.75 4.78
N LYS A 25 40.25 -11.24 5.29
CA LYS A 25 39.24 -12.02 6.01
C LYS A 25 37.84 -11.61 5.62
N ILE A 26 36.90 -12.56 5.70
CA ILE A 26 35.47 -12.28 5.67
C ILE A 26 34.88 -12.64 7.04
N MET A 27 34.19 -11.69 7.66
CA MET A 27 33.36 -11.91 8.84
C MET A 27 31.95 -12.21 8.37
N GLN A 28 31.56 -13.48 8.42
CA GLN A 28 30.19 -13.93 8.16
C GLN A 28 29.37 -13.73 9.43
N THR A 29 28.22 -13.08 9.34
CA THR A 29 27.23 -12.99 10.42
C THR A 29 25.96 -13.68 9.98
N VAL A 30 25.35 -14.47 10.88
CA VAL A 30 24.08 -15.14 10.63
C VAL A 30 23.09 -14.62 11.67
N SER A 31 21.97 -14.06 11.24
CA SER A 31 20.90 -13.73 12.19
C SER A 31 20.30 -15.02 12.79
N SER A 32 19.44 -14.88 13.81
CA SER A 32 18.57 -16.00 14.19
C SER A 32 17.72 -16.44 13.00
N GLY A 33 17.38 -17.73 12.93
CA GLY A 33 16.48 -18.28 11.92
C GLY A 33 17.11 -19.02 10.75
N GLY A 34 18.42 -19.21 10.71
CA GLY A 34 19.03 -19.97 9.62
C GLY A 34 20.52 -20.17 9.76
N SER A 35 21.14 -20.65 8.69
CA SER A 35 22.57 -20.94 8.61
C SER A 35 23.13 -20.56 7.24
N ILE A 36 24.44 -20.45 7.14
CA ILE A 36 25.15 -20.31 5.86
C ILE A 36 25.88 -21.61 5.58
N ILE A 37 25.69 -22.17 4.38
CA ILE A 37 26.42 -23.33 3.89
C ILE A 37 27.29 -22.91 2.70
N SER A 38 28.56 -23.30 2.75
CA SER A 38 29.54 -23.08 1.68
C SER A 38 29.61 -24.29 0.75
N SER A 39 29.84 -24.05 -0.54
CA SER A 39 29.99 -25.13 -1.52
C SER A 39 31.27 -25.94 -1.31
N SER A 40 32.28 -25.33 -0.70
CA SER A 40 33.50 -25.98 -0.22
C SER A 40 33.26 -26.87 1.01
N GLY A 41 32.24 -26.56 1.82
CA GLY A 41 32.00 -27.15 3.13
C GLY A 41 33.01 -26.72 4.20
N GLU A 42 33.91 -25.77 3.90
CA GLU A 42 34.95 -25.30 4.82
C GLU A 42 34.55 -24.00 5.53
N HIS A 43 33.50 -23.32 5.07
CA HIS A 43 33.13 -21.97 5.47
C HIS A 43 31.66 -21.86 5.91
N ASP A 44 31.11 -22.96 6.42
CA ASP A 44 29.75 -22.99 6.95
C ASP A 44 29.67 -22.16 8.26
N CYS A 45 28.52 -21.53 8.49
CA CYS A 45 28.28 -20.73 9.69
C CYS A 45 26.88 -21.01 10.25
N ASP A 46 26.83 -21.42 11.51
CA ASP A 46 25.57 -21.75 12.19
C ASP A 46 24.79 -20.49 12.61
N GLU A 47 23.53 -20.71 12.97
CA GLU A 47 22.60 -19.68 13.43
C GLU A 47 23.15 -18.81 14.56
N ALA A 48 22.86 -17.50 14.49
CA ALA A 48 23.22 -16.52 15.51
C ALA A 48 24.72 -16.49 15.84
N GLN A 49 25.58 -16.85 14.87
CA GLN A 49 27.03 -16.81 15.00
C GLN A 49 27.68 -15.74 14.11
N VAL A 50 28.92 -15.44 14.47
CA VAL A 50 29.87 -14.72 13.62
C VAL A 50 31.02 -15.67 13.32
N CYS A 51 31.20 -16.06 12.06
CA CYS A 51 32.24 -16.97 11.60
C CYS A 51 33.29 -16.24 10.76
N GLU A 52 34.55 -16.66 10.89
CA GLU A 52 35.67 -16.07 10.15
C GLU A 52 36.06 -16.97 8.97
N VAL A 53 36.19 -16.36 7.79
CA VAL A 53 36.77 -17.01 6.60
C VAL A 53 38.14 -16.39 6.34
N ASP A 54 39.17 -17.22 6.44
CA ASP A 54 40.53 -16.82 6.09
C ASP A 54 40.69 -16.82 4.56
N ILE A 55 41.11 -15.67 4.01
CA ILE A 55 41.33 -15.51 2.58
C ILE A 55 42.84 -15.56 2.27
N PRO A 56 43.28 -16.49 1.39
CA PRO A 56 44.70 -16.61 1.03
C PRO A 56 45.24 -15.32 0.41
N ASN A 57 46.36 -14.82 0.95
CA ASN A 57 46.96 -13.57 0.50
C ASN A 57 47.55 -13.69 -0.92
N GLY A 58 47.15 -12.78 -1.81
CA GLY A 58 47.67 -12.68 -3.17
C GLY A 58 47.14 -13.74 -4.14
N GLU A 59 46.10 -14.50 -3.74
CA GLU A 59 45.42 -15.48 -4.58
C GLU A 59 43.95 -15.09 -4.79
N ARG A 60 43.34 -15.53 -5.90
CA ARG A 60 41.90 -15.34 -6.13
C ARG A 60 41.13 -16.30 -5.25
N PHE A 61 40.18 -15.78 -4.48
CA PHE A 61 39.29 -16.59 -3.66
C PHE A 61 37.92 -16.66 -4.33
N THR A 62 37.36 -17.87 -4.42
CA THR A 62 35.98 -18.05 -4.89
C THR A 62 35.31 -19.18 -4.12
N ASP A 63 34.10 -18.93 -3.64
CA ASP A 63 33.22 -19.92 -3.04
C ASP A 63 31.76 -19.49 -3.27
N THR A 64 30.84 -20.46 -3.22
CA THR A 64 29.40 -20.21 -3.26
C THR A 64 28.82 -20.42 -1.87
N PHE A 65 28.14 -19.40 -1.35
CA PHE A 65 27.45 -19.42 -0.07
C PHE A 65 25.94 -19.53 -0.31
N VAL A 66 25.29 -20.36 0.49
CA VAL A 66 23.84 -20.58 0.45
C VAL A 66 23.29 -20.28 1.84
N ALA A 67 22.40 -19.31 1.93
CA ALA A 67 21.62 -19.07 3.13
C ALA A 67 20.50 -20.12 3.21
N VAL A 68 20.48 -20.87 4.31
CA VAL A 68 19.54 -21.97 4.55
C VAL A 68 18.67 -21.60 5.76
N PRO A 69 17.41 -21.21 5.54
CA PRO A 69 16.48 -20.93 6.63
C PRO A 69 16.20 -22.20 7.45
N ASN A 70 16.03 -22.02 8.75
CA ASN A 70 15.45 -23.03 9.63
C ASN A 70 13.95 -23.22 9.32
N ASN A 71 13.36 -24.28 9.85
CA ASN A 71 11.91 -24.46 9.78
C ASN A 71 11.20 -23.24 10.38
N GLY A 72 10.15 -22.74 9.72
CA GLY A 72 9.44 -21.54 10.17
C GLY A 72 10.13 -20.21 9.88
N TYR A 73 11.26 -20.21 9.18
CA TYR A 73 11.96 -18.99 8.77
C TYR A 73 12.10 -18.90 7.25
N ALA A 74 12.25 -17.68 6.76
CA ALA A 74 12.64 -17.42 5.38
C ALA A 74 13.86 -16.51 5.32
N PHE A 75 14.61 -16.65 4.22
CA PHE A 75 15.75 -15.81 3.93
C PHE A 75 15.29 -14.42 3.52
N ALA A 76 15.73 -13.39 4.25
CA ALA A 76 15.45 -11.99 3.97
C ALA A 76 16.37 -11.44 2.87
N GLY A 77 17.67 -11.74 2.96
CA GLY A 77 18.67 -11.14 2.09
C GLY A 77 20.07 -11.20 2.66
N TRP A 78 21.03 -10.84 1.82
CA TRP A 78 22.43 -10.67 2.17
C TRP A 78 22.78 -9.20 2.33
N ARG A 79 23.56 -8.86 3.36
CA ARG A 79 24.20 -7.54 3.51
C ARG A 79 25.71 -7.66 3.45
N GLY A 80 26.29 -7.28 2.31
CA GLY A 80 27.73 -7.28 2.07
C GLY A 80 28.32 -5.88 2.21
N SER A 81 29.48 -5.76 2.86
CA SER A 81 30.18 -4.46 2.99
C SER A 81 30.90 -4.02 1.73
N GLU A 82 31.07 -4.93 0.76
CA GLU A 82 31.88 -4.73 -0.45
C GLU A 82 31.21 -5.39 -1.64
N SER A 83 31.42 -4.88 -2.85
CA SER A 83 30.73 -5.33 -4.07
C SER A 83 31.02 -6.77 -4.51
N TYR A 84 32.07 -7.39 -3.96
CA TYR A 84 32.46 -8.79 -4.22
C TYR A 84 31.97 -9.76 -3.14
N LEU A 85 31.29 -9.25 -2.11
CA LEU A 85 30.66 -10.05 -1.06
C LEU A 85 29.17 -10.20 -1.34
N CYS A 86 28.54 -11.14 -0.64
CA CYS A 86 27.13 -11.39 -0.80
C CYS A 86 26.29 -10.18 -0.41
N ALA A 87 25.49 -9.72 -1.36
CA ALA A 87 24.50 -8.68 -1.20
C ALA A 87 23.26 -9.04 -2.05
N GLY A 88 22.10 -8.55 -1.65
CA GLY A 88 20.85 -8.76 -2.37
C GLY A 88 20.10 -10.02 -1.94
N ILE A 89 19.11 -10.42 -2.74
CA ILE A 89 18.00 -11.27 -2.28
C ILE A 89 18.06 -12.72 -2.76
N SER A 90 19.12 -13.10 -3.48
CA SER A 90 19.34 -14.50 -3.87
C SER A 90 19.88 -15.29 -2.68
N PRO A 91 19.21 -16.38 -2.23
CA PRO A 91 19.72 -17.21 -1.14
C PRO A 91 21.10 -17.79 -1.45
N THR A 92 21.37 -18.02 -2.73
CA THR A 92 22.67 -18.44 -3.23
C THR A 92 23.45 -17.25 -3.75
N CYS A 93 24.67 -17.08 -3.26
CA CYS A 93 25.59 -16.03 -3.64
C CYS A 93 26.96 -16.63 -3.98
N VAL A 94 27.61 -16.08 -5.01
CA VAL A 94 29.01 -16.41 -5.33
C VAL A 94 29.89 -15.27 -4.86
N VAL A 95 30.80 -15.55 -3.92
CA VAL A 95 31.88 -14.64 -3.55
C VAL A 95 33.06 -14.90 -4.48
N ASP A 96 33.57 -13.84 -5.10
CA ASP A 96 34.70 -13.91 -6.03
C ASP A 96 35.62 -12.71 -5.82
N ILE A 97 36.67 -12.93 -5.03
CA ILE A 97 37.63 -11.90 -4.63
C ILE A 97 38.89 -12.02 -5.49
N PRO A 98 39.23 -11.00 -6.29
CA PRO A 98 40.43 -11.01 -7.12
C PRO A 98 41.72 -11.06 -6.27
N ALA A 99 42.77 -11.70 -6.79
CA ALA A 99 44.11 -11.72 -6.18
C ALA A 99 44.68 -10.33 -5.87
N SER A 100 44.25 -9.30 -6.61
CA SER A 100 44.64 -7.91 -6.40
C SER A 100 44.04 -7.29 -5.14
N VAL A 101 42.90 -7.80 -4.67
CA VAL A 101 42.22 -7.37 -3.44
C VAL A 101 42.76 -8.15 -2.24
N THR A 102 42.95 -9.47 -2.39
CA THR A 102 43.49 -10.34 -1.32
C THR A 102 44.95 -10.05 -0.97
N ALA A 103 45.65 -9.27 -1.80
CA ALA A 103 47.01 -8.78 -1.55
C ALA A 103 47.10 -7.71 -0.45
N TYR A 104 45.96 -7.19 0.02
CA TYR A 104 45.86 -6.20 1.10
C TYR A 104 45.18 -6.83 2.32
N ASP A 105 45.62 -6.46 3.53
CA ASP A 105 44.98 -6.85 4.79
C ASP A 105 43.65 -6.08 4.93
N ALA A 106 42.58 -6.61 4.35
CA ALA A 106 41.24 -6.08 4.42
C ALA A 106 40.30 -7.05 5.16
N THR A 107 39.30 -6.50 5.84
CA THR A 107 38.23 -7.30 6.47
C THR A 107 36.91 -6.89 5.86
N GLY A 108 36.27 -7.84 5.18
CA GLY A 108 34.92 -7.71 4.66
C GLY A 108 33.89 -8.28 5.62
N PHE A 109 32.65 -7.79 5.55
CA PHE A 109 31.53 -8.30 6.33
C PHE A 109 30.43 -8.76 5.37
N MET A 110 29.85 -9.91 5.65
CA MET A 110 28.61 -10.34 5.00
C MET A 110 27.65 -10.89 6.05
N THR A 111 26.39 -10.51 5.95
CA THR A 111 25.34 -10.97 6.88
C THR A 111 24.27 -11.71 6.10
N ALA A 112 23.91 -12.93 6.52
CA ALA A 112 22.68 -13.59 6.12
C ALA A 112 21.57 -13.22 7.11
N GLU A 113 20.51 -12.59 6.61
CA GLU A 113 19.35 -12.22 7.42
C GLU A 113 18.19 -13.19 7.16
N PHE A 114 17.51 -13.59 8.23
CA PHE A 114 16.34 -14.45 8.22
C PHE A 114 15.24 -13.81 9.07
N TYR A 115 14.00 -14.09 8.72
CA TYR A 115 12.83 -13.64 9.46
C TYR A 115 11.89 -14.81 9.71
N HIS A 116 11.16 -14.73 10.82
CA HIS A 116 10.16 -15.73 11.16
C HIS A 116 8.97 -15.60 10.24
N GLN A 117 8.53 -16.70 9.63
CA GLN A 117 7.34 -16.70 8.80
C GLN A 117 6.13 -17.07 9.67
N PRO A 118 5.11 -16.21 9.73
CA PRO A 118 3.83 -16.65 10.24
C PRO A 118 3.26 -17.76 9.34
N GLU A 119 2.53 -18.68 9.95
CA GLU A 119 1.84 -19.77 9.28
C GLU A 119 0.34 -19.68 9.52
N LEU A 120 -0.43 -19.88 8.45
CA LEU A 120 -1.87 -20.04 8.55
C LEU A 120 -2.19 -21.46 9.04
N VAL A 121 -2.44 -21.61 10.35
CA VAL A 121 -2.73 -22.90 10.98
C VAL A 121 -4.18 -23.32 10.74
N HIS A 122 -5.07 -22.34 10.67
CA HIS A 122 -6.47 -22.54 10.28
C HIS A 122 -6.89 -21.39 9.39
N ALA A 123 -7.42 -21.68 8.19
CA ALA A 123 -7.92 -20.66 7.28
C ALA A 123 -9.23 -20.01 7.72
N GLY A 124 -9.79 -20.43 8.86
CA GLY A 124 -11.13 -20.07 9.28
C GLY A 124 -12.20 -20.73 8.41
N THR A 125 -13.45 -20.36 8.67
CA THR A 125 -14.56 -20.66 7.76
C THR A 125 -15.25 -19.35 7.41
N LEU A 126 -15.42 -19.09 6.11
CA LEU A 126 -16.29 -18.01 5.66
C LEU A 126 -17.73 -18.42 5.95
N GLY A 127 -18.32 -17.82 6.98
CA GLY A 127 -19.76 -17.88 7.16
C GLY A 127 -20.46 -17.18 6.00
N VAL A 128 -21.69 -17.58 5.68
CA VAL A 128 -22.62 -16.76 4.89
C VAL A 128 -23.88 -16.64 5.71
N GLU A 129 -24.11 -15.46 6.28
CA GLU A 129 -25.41 -15.16 6.90
C GLU A 129 -26.37 -14.60 5.85
N TRP A 130 -27.63 -15.03 5.95
CA TRP A 130 -28.70 -14.63 5.05
C TRP A 130 -29.57 -13.57 5.72
N GLY A 131 -29.58 -12.35 5.18
CA GLY A 131 -30.42 -11.21 5.55
C GLY A 131 -31.09 -10.61 4.31
N VAL A 132 -32.43 -10.64 4.24
CA VAL A 132 -33.14 -10.13 3.06
C VAL A 132 -33.57 -8.69 3.31
N TRP A 133 -32.79 -7.75 2.79
CA TRP A 133 -33.37 -6.53 2.22
C TRP A 133 -33.55 -6.78 0.72
N SER A 134 -34.69 -6.38 0.18
CA SER A 134 -34.95 -6.34 -1.25
C SER A 134 -35.70 -5.06 -1.52
N GLY A 135 -35.03 -4.07 -2.06
CA GLY A 135 -35.61 -2.85 -2.57
C GLY A 135 -35.01 -2.58 -3.94
N GLU A 136 -35.85 -2.21 -4.90
CA GLU A 136 -35.38 -1.73 -6.20
C GLU A 136 -34.90 -0.30 -6.01
N VAL A 137 -33.60 -0.08 -6.13
CA VAL A 137 -33.04 1.25 -6.32
C VAL A 137 -32.66 1.36 -7.79
N GLN A 138 -33.15 2.39 -8.47
CA GLN A 138 -32.68 2.71 -9.82
C GLN A 138 -31.26 3.25 -9.73
N HIS A 139 -30.34 2.59 -10.41
CA HIS A 139 -28.99 3.05 -10.69
C HIS A 139 -28.59 2.43 -12.04
N ASP A 140 -27.75 3.12 -12.80
CA ASP A 140 -27.37 2.69 -14.15
C ASP A 140 -25.96 2.07 -14.15
N GLY A 141 -25.74 1.02 -13.34
CA GLY A 141 -24.46 0.28 -13.23
C GLY A 141 -23.71 0.46 -11.89
N ILE A 142 -22.69 -0.36 -11.64
CA ILE A 142 -21.86 -0.31 -10.41
C ILE A 142 -20.39 -0.24 -10.81
N PHE A 143 -19.74 0.90 -10.57
CA PHE A 143 -18.35 1.09 -10.98
C PHE A 143 -17.44 1.49 -9.84
N LEU A 144 -17.91 2.39 -8.97
CA LEU A 144 -17.24 2.74 -7.72
C LEU A 144 -18.13 2.33 -6.55
N LEU A 145 -17.52 1.76 -5.51
CA LEU A 145 -18.17 1.43 -4.24
C LEU A 145 -17.30 2.01 -3.13
N PHE A 146 -17.90 2.78 -2.22
CA PHE A 146 -17.23 3.32 -1.05
C PHE A 146 -18.08 2.99 0.18
N ALA A 147 -17.45 2.59 1.27
CA ALA A 147 -18.13 2.28 2.52
C ALA A 147 -17.38 2.83 3.71
N ALA A 148 -18.11 3.55 4.55
CA ALA A 148 -17.68 4.12 5.82
C ALA A 148 -18.95 4.54 6.58
N ASP A 149 -18.82 4.94 7.82
CA ASP A 149 -19.91 5.49 8.62
C ASP A 149 -20.17 6.96 8.22
N PHE A 150 -21.19 7.22 7.39
CA PHE A 150 -21.41 8.54 6.80
C PHE A 150 -22.17 9.45 7.77
N ASP A 151 -23.13 8.92 8.53
CA ASP A 151 -23.95 9.69 9.47
C ASP A 151 -23.48 9.62 10.95
N SER A 152 -22.31 9.04 11.17
CA SER A 152 -21.64 8.93 12.48
C SER A 152 -22.45 8.13 13.52
N ASP A 153 -23.26 7.17 13.09
CA ASP A 153 -24.04 6.31 13.96
C ASP A 153 -23.29 5.04 14.41
N GLY A 154 -22.11 4.79 13.83
CA GLY A 154 -21.21 3.68 14.12
C GLY A 154 -21.35 2.49 13.18
N ASP A 155 -22.26 2.54 12.20
CA ASP A 155 -22.47 1.51 11.19
C ASP A 155 -22.00 1.99 9.82
N ASP A 156 -21.22 1.15 9.10
CA ASP A 156 -20.78 1.54 7.77
C ASP A 156 -21.96 1.56 6.77
N ASP A 157 -22.07 2.69 6.09
CA ASP A 157 -22.96 3.03 4.98
C ASP A 157 -22.30 2.70 3.62
N VAL A 158 -23.03 2.91 2.53
CA VAL A 158 -22.52 2.61 1.18
C VAL A 158 -22.87 3.69 0.17
N LEU A 159 -21.85 4.20 -0.53
CA LEU A 159 -21.98 4.99 -1.74
C LEU A 159 -21.71 4.10 -2.95
N ILE A 160 -22.60 4.17 -3.94
CA ILE A 160 -22.47 3.52 -5.23
C ILE A 160 -22.48 4.62 -6.29
N ALA A 161 -21.37 4.82 -6.99
CA ALA A 161 -21.35 5.67 -8.18
C ALA A 161 -21.38 4.78 -9.43
N ALA A 162 -22.31 5.11 -10.32
CA ALA A 162 -22.66 4.30 -11.47
C ALA A 162 -21.80 4.66 -12.67
N ASN A 163 -21.57 3.68 -13.56
CA ASN A 163 -20.92 3.93 -14.83
C ASN A 163 -21.89 3.71 -15.98
N HIS A 164 -21.82 4.61 -16.96
CA HIS A 164 -22.53 4.46 -18.21
C HIS A 164 -22.04 3.22 -18.98
N SER A 165 -22.97 2.33 -19.31
CA SER A 165 -22.66 1.04 -19.96
C SER A 165 -22.39 1.12 -21.47
N SER A 166 -22.67 2.26 -22.12
CA SER A 166 -22.39 2.40 -23.56
C SER A 166 -20.95 2.85 -23.82
N GLU A 167 -20.21 2.05 -24.58
CA GLU A 167 -18.89 2.41 -25.15
C GLU A 167 -18.97 3.56 -26.20
N GLU A 168 -20.16 4.12 -26.43
CA GLU A 168 -20.44 5.11 -27.48
C GLU A 168 -20.85 6.47 -26.87
N PRO A 169 -20.00 7.50 -26.98
CA PRO A 169 -20.26 8.85 -26.49
C PRO A 169 -21.08 9.74 -27.46
N PRO A 170 -21.68 10.87 -26.98
CA PRO A 170 -21.67 11.31 -25.58
C PRO A 170 -22.55 10.40 -24.72
N ALA A 171 -21.98 9.94 -23.61
CA ALA A 171 -22.77 9.32 -22.55
C ALA A 171 -23.42 10.43 -21.74
N GLU A 172 -24.65 10.18 -21.30
CA GLU A 172 -25.23 10.95 -20.21
C GLU A 172 -24.70 10.36 -18.89
N ALA A 173 -24.65 11.18 -17.83
CA ALA A 173 -24.31 10.67 -16.51
C ALA A 173 -25.30 9.59 -16.05
N SER A 174 -24.76 8.60 -15.35
CA SER A 174 -25.53 7.56 -14.67
C SER A 174 -25.71 7.94 -13.21
N ASP A 175 -26.96 7.95 -12.74
CA ASP A 175 -27.23 8.20 -11.33
C ASP A 175 -26.80 7.01 -10.48
N GLY A 176 -26.01 7.31 -9.44
CA GLY A 176 -25.65 6.43 -8.36
C GLY A 176 -26.66 6.44 -7.21
N VAL A 177 -26.26 5.91 -6.06
CA VAL A 177 -27.06 5.94 -4.83
C VAL A 177 -26.17 6.01 -3.60
N ILE A 178 -26.65 6.71 -2.58
CA ILE A 178 -26.10 6.68 -1.22
C ILE A 178 -27.10 5.94 -0.33
N LEU A 179 -26.60 4.96 0.42
CA LEU A 179 -27.38 4.02 1.22
C LEU A 179 -26.93 4.12 2.69
N ILE A 180 -27.85 4.51 3.56
CA ILE A 180 -27.66 4.56 5.00
C ILE A 180 -28.04 3.22 5.62
N ASN A 181 -27.13 2.61 6.37
CA ASN A 181 -27.33 1.40 7.13
C ASN A 181 -28.17 1.71 8.38
N ASN A 182 -29.21 0.93 8.66
CA ASN A 182 -30.09 1.19 9.80
C ASN A 182 -29.66 0.41 11.08
N GLY A 183 -28.39 -0.01 11.14
CA GLY A 183 -27.80 -0.81 12.21
C GLY A 183 -28.22 -2.28 12.28
N ASP A 184 -28.97 -2.76 11.29
CA ASP A 184 -29.34 -4.17 11.14
C ASP A 184 -29.06 -4.71 9.73
N TYR A 185 -28.21 -4.02 8.96
CA TYR A 185 -27.88 -4.31 7.57
C TYR A 185 -29.06 -4.19 6.59
N SER A 186 -30.18 -3.63 7.05
CA SER A 186 -31.13 -3.00 6.14
C SER A 186 -30.63 -1.61 5.76
N PHE A 187 -30.91 -1.20 4.53
CA PHE A 187 -30.45 0.08 3.99
C PHE A 187 -31.63 0.99 3.64
N THR A 188 -31.44 2.28 3.87
CA THR A 188 -32.35 3.35 3.47
C THR A 188 -31.62 4.23 2.44
N VAL A 189 -32.30 4.59 1.35
CA VAL A 189 -31.71 5.55 0.40
C VAL A 189 -31.64 6.91 1.07
N ALA A 190 -30.45 7.52 1.09
CA ALA A 190 -30.26 8.86 1.61
C ALA A 190 -31.16 9.86 0.87
N ALA A 191 -31.65 10.87 1.60
CA ALA A 191 -32.43 11.95 1.02
C ALA A 191 -31.51 12.91 0.22
N GLY A 192 -32.12 13.73 -0.64
CA GLY A 192 -31.41 14.76 -1.41
C GLY A 192 -30.92 14.29 -2.77
N ASP A 193 -29.87 14.95 -3.24
CA ASP A 193 -29.21 14.70 -4.51
C ASP A 193 -28.41 13.39 -4.47
N ARG A 194 -28.10 12.86 -5.65
CA ARG A 194 -27.38 11.59 -5.84
C ARG A 194 -26.12 11.83 -6.67
N PRO A 195 -25.10 10.98 -6.51
CA PRO A 195 -23.99 10.95 -7.46
C PRO A 195 -24.51 10.79 -8.89
N SER A 196 -23.97 11.54 -9.85
CA SER A 196 -24.30 11.44 -11.27
C SER A 196 -23.02 11.45 -12.09
N SER A 197 -22.56 10.27 -12.50
CA SER A 197 -21.17 10.04 -12.93
C SER A 197 -21.01 9.37 -14.30
N VAL A 198 -19.83 9.53 -14.93
CA VAL A 198 -19.41 8.89 -16.18
C VAL A 198 -18.00 8.30 -16.02
N HIS A 199 -17.89 7.07 -15.52
CA HIS A 199 -16.63 6.46 -15.07
C HIS A 199 -16.02 7.14 -13.82
N PRO A 200 -16.71 7.09 -12.65
CA PRO A 200 -16.17 7.60 -11.40
C PRO A 200 -14.98 6.74 -10.91
N ARG A 201 -13.89 7.32 -10.40
CA ARG A 201 -12.68 6.55 -10.01
C ARG A 201 -12.40 6.53 -8.52
N GLU A 202 -12.73 7.61 -7.83
CA GLU A 202 -12.40 7.81 -6.43
C GLU A 202 -13.57 8.50 -5.73
N ALA A 203 -13.82 8.14 -4.47
CA ALA A 203 -14.76 8.83 -3.61
C ALA A 203 -14.05 9.15 -2.30
N LEU A 204 -13.94 10.44 -2.00
CA LEU A 204 -13.32 10.95 -0.80
C LEU A 204 -14.41 11.41 0.15
N MET A 205 -14.24 11.08 1.43
CA MET A 205 -15.14 11.51 2.49
C MET A 205 -14.40 12.43 3.46
N ALA A 206 -14.90 13.64 3.65
CA ALA A 206 -14.32 14.61 4.58
C ALA A 206 -15.37 15.67 4.96
N ASP A 207 -15.13 16.39 6.06
CA ASP A 207 -15.92 17.56 6.44
C ASP A 207 -15.40 18.79 5.68
N PHE A 208 -15.93 19.05 4.47
CA PHE A 208 -15.42 20.12 3.61
C PHE A 208 -15.93 21.51 4.03
N ASN A 209 -16.93 21.60 4.91
CA ASN A 209 -17.52 22.87 5.34
C ASN A 209 -17.33 23.17 6.84
N GLY A 210 -16.62 22.31 7.57
CA GLY A 210 -16.31 22.45 8.99
C GLY A 210 -17.52 22.29 9.92
N ASP A 211 -18.59 21.62 9.50
CA ASP A 211 -19.82 21.44 10.30
C ASP A 211 -19.85 20.15 11.14
N GLY A 212 -18.84 19.29 10.97
CA GLY A 212 -18.65 18.04 11.69
C GLY A 212 -19.39 16.86 11.08
N GLU A 213 -20.00 17.01 9.90
CA GLU A 213 -20.67 15.94 9.16
C GLU A 213 -19.82 15.52 7.94
N ASN A 214 -20.05 14.31 7.43
CA ASN A 214 -19.26 13.78 6.32
C ASN A 214 -19.86 14.22 4.97
N ASP A 215 -19.06 14.91 4.16
CA ASP A 215 -19.35 15.26 2.78
C ASP A 215 -18.61 14.33 1.81
N PHE A 216 -18.96 14.39 0.52
CA PHE A 216 -18.30 13.61 -0.52
C PHE A 216 -17.72 14.45 -1.65
N PHE A 217 -16.49 14.13 -2.05
CA PHE A 217 -15.96 14.49 -3.36
C PHE A 217 -15.84 13.23 -4.22
N ILE A 218 -16.35 13.27 -5.46
CA ILE A 218 -16.30 12.14 -6.39
C ILE A 218 -15.47 12.54 -7.60
N ALA A 219 -14.35 11.84 -7.78
CA ALA A 219 -13.49 11.98 -8.94
C ALA A 219 -14.10 11.26 -10.14
N ASP A 220 -14.25 11.98 -11.24
CA ASP A 220 -14.82 11.47 -12.48
C ASP A 220 -13.90 11.76 -13.66
N HIS A 221 -13.76 10.79 -14.56
CA HIS A 221 -12.85 10.90 -15.69
C HIS A 221 -13.54 10.91 -17.05
N GLY A 222 -14.82 10.55 -17.16
CA GLY A 222 -15.45 10.46 -18.47
C GLY A 222 -14.80 9.45 -19.40
N PHE A 223 -14.83 9.68 -20.71
CA PHE A 223 -14.14 8.83 -21.69
C PHE A 223 -12.73 9.36 -21.95
N ASP A 224 -11.70 8.56 -21.62
CA ASP A 224 -10.28 8.88 -21.83
C ASP A 224 -9.84 8.84 -23.30
N ALA A 225 -10.52 9.59 -24.18
CA ALA A 225 -10.23 9.60 -25.61
C ALA A 225 -10.64 10.92 -26.29
N ASP A 226 -9.90 11.31 -27.33
CA ASP A 226 -10.34 12.39 -28.23
C ASP A 226 -11.65 12.00 -28.97
N PRO A 227 -12.61 12.93 -29.13
CA PRO A 227 -12.63 14.34 -28.72
C PRO A 227 -13.36 14.62 -27.39
N PHE A 228 -13.40 13.68 -26.45
CA PHE A 228 -14.14 13.82 -25.19
C PHE A 228 -13.32 14.59 -24.15
N PRO A 229 -13.91 15.61 -23.51
CA PRO A 229 -13.20 16.48 -22.56
C PRO A 229 -13.10 15.89 -21.14
N GLY A 230 -13.44 14.61 -20.96
CA GLY A 230 -13.60 13.98 -19.66
C GLY A 230 -14.97 14.24 -19.04
N TRP A 231 -15.04 14.19 -17.71
CA TRP A 231 -16.24 14.53 -16.95
C TRP A 231 -15.90 15.40 -15.75
N SER A 232 -16.90 16.09 -15.21
CA SER A 232 -16.72 16.96 -14.05
C SER A 232 -16.77 16.15 -12.76
N ASN A 233 -15.85 16.46 -11.85
CA ASN A 233 -15.90 15.97 -10.48
C ASN A 233 -17.13 16.52 -9.75
N GLN A 234 -17.57 15.84 -8.69
CA GLN A 234 -18.75 16.22 -7.92
C GLN A 234 -18.40 16.51 -6.47
N LEU A 235 -19.16 17.41 -5.84
CA LEU A 235 -19.08 17.70 -4.42
C LEU A 235 -20.48 17.66 -3.81
N LEU A 236 -20.74 16.71 -2.93
CA LEU A 236 -22.02 16.49 -2.27
C LEU A 236 -21.88 16.81 -0.78
N LEU A 237 -22.62 17.80 -0.31
CA LEU A 237 -22.61 18.21 1.10
C LEU A 237 -23.70 17.49 1.88
N TRP A 238 -23.42 16.99 3.08
CA TRP A 238 -24.47 16.53 3.97
C TRP A 238 -25.24 17.71 4.57
N THR A 239 -26.57 17.56 4.65
CA THR A 239 -27.44 18.54 5.32
C THR A 239 -28.53 17.84 6.11
N SER A 240 -29.24 18.60 6.96
CA SER A 240 -30.43 18.10 7.66
C SER A 240 -31.57 17.62 6.74
N GLU A 241 -31.53 17.95 5.44
CA GLU A 241 -32.53 17.52 4.44
C GLU A 241 -32.01 16.39 3.52
N GLY A 242 -30.76 15.95 3.72
CA GLY A 242 -30.05 14.99 2.85
C GLY A 242 -28.85 15.61 2.15
N TYR A 243 -28.25 14.88 1.20
CA TYR A 243 -27.13 15.38 0.42
C TYR A 243 -27.55 16.48 -0.55
N GLU A 244 -26.76 17.54 -0.69
CA GLU A 244 -26.95 18.63 -1.66
C GLU A 244 -25.75 18.69 -2.61
N ASP A 245 -25.98 18.68 -3.92
CA ASP A 245 -24.93 18.90 -4.91
C ASP A 245 -24.50 20.37 -4.91
N ILE A 246 -23.28 20.61 -4.44
CA ILE A 246 -22.65 21.92 -4.35
C ILE A 246 -21.43 22.03 -5.27
N SER A 247 -21.40 21.26 -6.36
CA SER A 247 -20.31 21.26 -7.33
C SER A 247 -20.07 22.64 -7.97
N ASP A 248 -21.07 23.54 -7.92
CA ASP A 248 -20.95 24.94 -8.35
C ASP A 248 -20.02 25.79 -7.45
N ARG A 249 -19.62 25.28 -6.29
CA ARG A 249 -18.61 25.89 -5.41
C ARG A 249 -17.18 25.49 -5.75
N MET A 250 -17.00 24.53 -6.66
CA MET A 250 -15.71 24.26 -7.29
C MET A 250 -15.47 25.23 -8.47
N PRO A 251 -14.22 25.41 -8.90
CA PRO A 251 -13.90 26.15 -10.12
C PRO A 251 -14.71 25.65 -11.32
N ALA A 252 -15.06 26.56 -12.24
CA ALA A 252 -15.73 26.18 -13.48
C ALA A 252 -14.77 25.40 -14.40
N ASP A 253 -15.34 24.57 -15.28
CA ASP A 253 -14.61 23.77 -16.27
C ASP A 253 -13.66 22.71 -15.67
N THR A 254 -14.01 22.12 -14.51
CA THR A 254 -13.30 20.98 -13.90
C THR A 254 -13.41 19.66 -14.67
N SER A 255 -13.94 19.69 -15.89
CA SER A 255 -14.00 18.51 -16.75
C SER A 255 -12.58 18.03 -17.06
N GLY A 256 -12.29 16.79 -16.68
CA GLY A 256 -10.97 16.21 -16.88
C GLY A 256 -11.00 14.69 -16.81
N PHE A 257 -9.81 14.10 -16.94
CA PHE A 257 -9.62 12.67 -16.75
C PHE A 257 -9.10 12.45 -15.32
N THR A 258 -9.98 12.64 -14.32
CA THR A 258 -9.61 12.49 -12.91
C THR A 258 -9.54 11.02 -12.53
N HIS A 259 -8.34 10.45 -12.51
CA HIS A 259 -8.16 9.02 -12.22
C HIS A 259 -8.04 8.71 -10.74
N ASN A 260 -7.67 9.70 -9.93
CA ASN A 260 -7.56 9.57 -8.48
C ASN A 260 -7.67 10.97 -7.85
N ALA A 261 -7.85 11.02 -6.54
CA ALA A 261 -7.83 12.24 -5.75
C ALA A 261 -7.44 11.91 -4.31
N ALA A 262 -6.92 12.89 -3.58
CA ALA A 262 -6.61 12.77 -2.15
C ALA A 262 -7.02 14.03 -1.39
N VAL A 263 -7.22 13.93 -0.08
CA VAL A 263 -7.61 15.05 0.79
C VAL A 263 -6.58 15.30 1.87
N GLY A 264 -6.38 16.57 2.25
CA GLY A 264 -5.51 16.97 3.36
C GLY A 264 -5.51 18.49 3.53
N ASP A 265 -5.14 18.99 4.70
CA ASP A 265 -4.91 20.43 4.94
C ASP A 265 -3.54 20.82 4.36
N VAL A 266 -3.51 21.17 3.07
CA VAL A 266 -2.25 21.32 2.33
C VAL A 266 -1.58 22.62 2.69
N ASP A 267 -2.33 23.69 2.96
CA ASP A 267 -1.75 25.01 3.28
C ASP A 267 -1.76 25.39 4.77
N GLY A 268 -2.21 24.48 5.64
CA GLY A 268 -2.08 24.58 7.09
C GLY A 268 -3.06 25.56 7.73
N ASP A 269 -4.16 25.89 7.04
CA ASP A 269 -5.19 26.80 7.54
C ASP A 269 -6.30 26.11 8.35
N GLY A 270 -6.30 24.78 8.34
CA GLY A 270 -7.21 23.92 9.08
C GLY A 270 -8.43 23.45 8.28
N ASP A 271 -8.55 23.86 7.02
CA ASP A 271 -9.62 23.44 6.11
C ASP A 271 -9.15 22.27 5.23
N VAL A 272 -10.07 21.37 4.87
CA VAL A 272 -9.70 20.19 4.05
C VAL A 272 -9.59 20.59 2.57
N ASP A 273 -8.40 20.47 2.00
CA ASP A 273 -8.12 20.65 0.58
C ASP A 273 -8.19 19.32 -0.20
N ILE A 274 -8.19 19.41 -1.54
CA ILE A 274 -8.27 18.25 -2.43
C ILE A 274 -7.17 18.32 -3.48
N LEU A 275 -6.36 17.26 -3.62
CA LEU A 275 -5.56 17.03 -4.81
C LEU A 275 -6.39 16.30 -5.85
N VAL A 276 -6.54 16.90 -7.02
CA VAL A 276 -7.19 16.29 -8.19
C VAL A 276 -6.11 15.73 -9.11
N ALA A 277 -5.99 14.40 -9.19
CA ALA A 277 -4.98 13.73 -10.00
C ALA A 277 -5.49 13.47 -11.42
N ASN A 278 -5.55 14.54 -12.21
CA ASN A 278 -5.83 14.45 -13.64
C ASN A 278 -4.66 13.84 -14.40
N THR A 279 -4.99 12.94 -15.33
CA THR A 279 -4.04 12.49 -16.35
C THR A 279 -3.74 13.64 -17.32
N LYS A 280 -2.48 14.11 -17.35
CA LYS A 280 -2.06 15.16 -18.28
C LYS A 280 -1.79 14.54 -19.66
N GLY A 281 -2.31 15.18 -20.71
CA GLY A 281 -2.12 14.78 -22.11
C GLY A 281 -2.44 15.94 -23.06
N ASP A 282 -2.52 15.66 -24.36
CA ASP A 282 -2.71 16.67 -25.43
C ASP A 282 -3.98 17.54 -25.28
N PHE A 283 -4.89 17.20 -24.36
CA PHE A 283 -6.26 17.74 -24.32
C PHE A 283 -6.72 18.25 -22.94
N ILE A 284 -5.94 18.09 -21.86
CA ILE A 284 -6.42 18.32 -20.47
C ILE A 284 -5.33 18.93 -19.59
N GLU A 285 -5.75 19.72 -18.60
CA GLU A 285 -4.89 20.22 -17.53
C GLU A 285 -4.39 19.06 -16.65
N GLY A 286 -3.12 19.12 -16.23
CA GLY A 286 -2.54 18.11 -15.35
C GLY A 286 -3.11 18.18 -13.93
N PRO A 287 -2.47 17.48 -12.96
CA PRO A 287 -2.90 17.53 -11.58
C PRO A 287 -2.93 18.96 -11.03
N TYR A 288 -3.89 19.24 -10.16
CA TYR A 288 -4.05 20.54 -9.48
C TYR A 288 -4.62 20.34 -8.08
N LEU A 289 -4.39 21.32 -7.20
CA LEU A 289 -5.03 21.40 -5.90
C LEU A 289 -6.29 22.24 -5.97
N LEU A 290 -7.28 21.87 -5.19
CA LEU A 290 -8.45 22.66 -4.84
C LEU A 290 -8.26 23.08 -3.39
N LEU A 291 -7.92 24.36 -3.17
CA LEU A 291 -7.78 24.94 -1.83
C LEU A 291 -9.15 25.40 -1.33
N ASN A 292 -9.54 24.94 -0.16
CA ASN A 292 -10.83 25.23 0.47
C ASN A 292 -10.79 26.55 1.25
N ASP A 293 -11.94 27.17 1.48
CA ASP A 293 -12.10 28.37 2.32
C ASP A 293 -12.83 28.09 3.64
N GLY A 294 -12.95 26.82 3.99
CA GLY A 294 -13.67 26.31 5.16
C GLY A 294 -15.19 26.33 5.01
N ALA A 295 -15.73 26.76 3.87
CA ALA A 295 -17.17 26.73 3.57
C ALA A 295 -17.48 25.88 2.33
N ALA A 296 -16.62 24.91 2.03
CA ALA A 296 -16.62 24.08 0.84
C ALA A 296 -16.65 24.93 -0.45
N ARG A 297 -15.88 26.03 -0.50
CA ARG A 297 -15.63 26.78 -1.74
C ARG A 297 -14.18 26.67 -2.10
N PHE A 298 -13.93 26.20 -3.31
CA PHE A 298 -12.60 25.82 -3.72
C PHE A 298 -12.01 26.78 -4.74
N THR A 299 -10.70 26.99 -4.65
CA THR A 299 -9.92 27.69 -5.66
C THR A 299 -8.80 26.80 -6.17
N THR A 300 -8.57 26.80 -7.49
CA THR A 300 -7.49 25.99 -8.07
C THR A 300 -6.12 26.59 -7.74
N ASP A 301 -5.20 25.75 -7.28
CA ASP A 301 -3.78 26.05 -7.14
C ASP A 301 -2.95 24.99 -7.87
N THR A 302 -2.13 25.43 -8.82
CA THR A 302 -1.14 24.57 -9.50
C THR A 302 0.28 24.98 -9.14
N ASP A 303 0.49 26.08 -8.42
CA ASP A 303 1.82 26.59 -8.11
C ASP A 303 2.52 25.81 -7.00
N ARG A 304 1.74 25.21 -6.10
CA ARG A 304 2.22 24.36 -5.00
C ARG A 304 2.71 22.97 -5.41
N LEU A 305 2.39 22.50 -6.61
CA LEU A 305 2.79 21.17 -7.07
C LEU A 305 4.25 21.15 -7.60
N PRO A 306 4.94 20.00 -7.52
CA PRO A 306 6.33 19.87 -7.99
C PRO A 306 6.45 20.19 -9.49
N ASN A 307 7.57 20.76 -9.95
CA ASN A 307 7.68 21.12 -11.37
C ASN A 307 7.60 19.90 -12.27
N ARG A 308 8.05 18.72 -11.81
CA ARG A 308 7.96 17.48 -12.58
C ARG A 308 6.52 17.11 -12.92
N VAL A 309 5.61 17.24 -11.95
CA VAL A 309 4.18 16.99 -12.12
C VAL A 309 3.55 17.99 -13.07
N ARG A 310 3.94 19.26 -12.96
CA ARG A 310 3.37 20.36 -13.75
C ARG A 310 3.86 20.40 -15.19
N ALA A 311 5.15 20.11 -15.39
CA ALA A 311 5.84 20.35 -16.66
C ALA A 311 5.81 19.16 -17.61
N ASP A 312 5.68 17.93 -17.12
CA ASP A 312 5.62 16.75 -17.98
C ASP A 312 4.22 16.61 -18.60
N ASP A 313 4.14 16.54 -19.92
CA ASP A 313 2.87 16.41 -20.65
C ASP A 313 2.37 14.96 -20.69
N ASN A 314 3.15 13.98 -20.19
CA ASN A 314 2.77 12.57 -20.09
C ASN A 314 2.78 12.07 -18.63
N TYR A 315 2.51 12.95 -17.66
CA TYR A 315 2.40 12.54 -16.28
C TYR A 315 1.02 11.93 -16.00
N TYR A 316 1.02 10.68 -15.53
CA TYR A 316 -0.16 9.95 -15.10
C TYR A 316 0.02 9.64 -13.61
N ALA A 317 -0.86 10.18 -12.76
CA ALA A 317 -0.90 9.83 -11.36
C ALA A 317 -2.18 9.03 -11.11
N TRP A 318 -2.04 7.71 -10.97
CA TRP A 318 -3.16 6.82 -10.69
C TRP A 318 -3.30 6.44 -9.22
N ALA A 319 -2.30 6.79 -8.42
CA ALA A 319 -2.30 6.60 -6.97
C ALA A 319 -1.65 7.82 -6.35
N VAL A 320 -2.42 8.57 -5.57
CA VAL A 320 -1.92 9.70 -4.79
C VAL A 320 -2.45 9.60 -3.37
N ASP A 321 -1.69 10.14 -2.42
CA ASP A 321 -2.15 10.31 -1.04
C ASP A 321 -1.61 11.61 -0.46
N LEU A 322 -2.38 12.22 0.44
CA LEU A 322 -2.05 13.45 1.15
C LEU A 322 -2.06 13.17 2.65
N VAL A 323 -0.88 13.00 3.24
CA VAL A 323 -0.73 12.57 4.64
C VAL A 323 0.62 13.00 5.18
N ASP A 324 0.68 13.41 6.46
CA ASP A 324 1.92 13.70 7.18
C ASP A 324 2.66 12.39 7.50
N LEU A 325 3.67 12.05 6.71
CA LEU A 325 4.41 10.79 6.80
C LEU A 325 5.64 10.88 7.69
N ASP A 326 6.09 12.09 8.05
CA ASP A 326 7.26 12.29 8.91
C ASP A 326 6.96 12.94 10.27
N ASP A 327 5.67 13.12 10.59
CA ASP A 327 5.15 13.68 11.85
C ASP A 327 5.70 15.09 12.13
N ASP A 328 5.91 15.88 11.06
CA ASP A 328 6.39 17.27 11.16
C ASP A 328 5.26 18.30 11.26
N GLY A 329 4.01 17.87 11.08
CA GLY A 329 2.80 18.69 11.13
C GLY A 329 2.42 19.30 9.79
N HIS A 330 3.07 18.90 8.68
CA HIS A 330 2.73 19.32 7.32
C HIS A 330 2.31 18.11 6.49
N VAL A 331 1.28 18.30 5.66
CA VAL A 331 0.82 17.24 4.75
C VAL A 331 1.88 16.97 3.69
N ASP A 332 2.27 15.71 3.53
CA ASP A 332 3.13 15.24 2.45
C ASP A 332 2.31 14.71 1.27
N LEU A 333 2.92 14.71 0.09
CA LEU A 333 2.33 14.17 -1.14
C LEU A 333 3.03 12.87 -1.53
N LEU A 334 2.33 11.74 -1.38
CA LEU A 334 2.72 10.46 -1.93
C LEU A 334 2.18 10.31 -3.36
N MET A 335 3.05 9.97 -4.31
CA MET A 335 2.65 9.70 -5.69
C MET A 335 3.23 8.38 -6.20
N GLY A 336 2.35 7.54 -6.72
CA GLY A 336 2.71 6.26 -7.32
C GLY A 336 3.31 6.38 -8.72
N SER A 337 4.23 5.48 -9.05
CA SER A 337 4.84 5.36 -10.37
C SER A 337 3.86 4.97 -11.48
N PHE A 338 4.04 5.53 -12.68
CA PHE A 338 3.35 5.11 -13.90
C PHE A 338 4.11 4.06 -14.74
N GLY A 339 5.28 3.61 -14.28
CA GLY A 339 5.89 2.39 -14.80
C GLY A 339 6.62 2.46 -16.12
N ASP A 340 6.92 3.63 -16.68
CA ASP A 340 8.06 3.70 -17.59
C ASP A 340 9.36 3.59 -16.77
N ARG A 341 10.45 3.11 -17.37
CA ARG A 341 11.71 2.79 -16.65
C ARG A 341 12.43 4.00 -16.01
N THR A 342 11.76 5.15 -15.97
CA THR A 342 12.23 6.44 -15.45
C THR A 342 11.27 7.05 -14.42
N SER A 343 10.16 6.37 -14.11
CA SER A 343 9.17 6.83 -13.15
C SER A 343 9.30 5.99 -11.87
N GLU A 344 10.00 6.47 -10.85
CA GLU A 344 9.83 5.94 -9.50
C GLU A 344 8.56 6.50 -8.85
N SER A 345 8.15 5.93 -7.72
CA SER A 345 7.17 6.55 -6.84
C SER A 345 7.92 7.57 -5.96
N PHE A 346 7.24 8.62 -5.52
CA PHE A 346 7.87 9.71 -4.76
C PHE A 346 7.03 10.11 -3.57
N ILE A 347 7.68 10.49 -2.48
CA ILE A 347 7.10 11.28 -1.39
C ILE A 347 7.68 12.68 -1.49
N TYR A 348 6.85 13.66 -1.80
CA TYR A 348 7.22 15.07 -1.74
C TYR A 348 6.87 15.58 -0.35
N TRP A 349 7.89 16.00 0.38
CA TRP A 349 7.71 16.43 1.76
C TRP A 349 7.08 17.81 1.79
N GLY A 350 5.97 17.93 2.51
CA GLY A 350 5.24 19.16 2.74
C GLY A 350 6.12 20.23 3.37
N THR A 351 5.70 21.47 3.22
CA THR A 351 6.35 22.61 3.89
C THR A 351 5.31 23.41 4.65
N GLU A 352 5.76 24.26 5.57
CA GLU A 352 4.86 25.15 6.34
C GLU A 352 3.95 26.02 5.46
N ASP A 353 4.43 26.41 4.28
CA ASP A 353 3.64 27.19 3.34
C ASP A 353 2.79 26.30 2.41
N GLY A 354 2.79 24.97 2.57
CA GLY A 354 2.02 24.01 1.76
C GLY A 354 2.52 23.81 0.33
N GLU A 355 3.84 23.94 0.11
CA GLU A 355 4.47 23.69 -1.19
C GLU A 355 5.16 22.33 -1.27
N PHE A 356 5.02 21.65 -2.41
CA PHE A 356 5.72 20.42 -2.78
C PHE A 356 6.81 20.71 -3.82
N ARG A 357 8.05 20.32 -3.56
CA ARG A 357 9.21 20.72 -4.38
C ARG A 357 10.07 19.53 -4.81
N ASP A 358 10.60 19.59 -6.04
CA ASP A 358 11.45 18.53 -6.60
C ASP A 358 12.79 18.32 -5.86
N ASP A 359 13.19 19.26 -5.00
CA ASP A 359 14.40 19.18 -4.18
C ASP A 359 14.15 18.79 -2.72
N VAL A 360 12.89 18.61 -2.32
CA VAL A 360 12.47 18.14 -0.99
C VAL A 360 11.60 16.89 -1.18
N VAL A 361 12.24 15.80 -1.59
CA VAL A 361 11.55 14.57 -2.01
C VAL A 361 12.34 13.34 -1.59
N THR A 362 11.63 12.26 -1.26
CA THR A 362 12.19 10.90 -1.16
C THR A 362 11.69 10.09 -2.35
N GLU A 363 12.63 9.49 -3.07
CA GLU A 363 12.36 8.54 -4.15
C GLU A 363 12.18 7.14 -3.56
N LEU A 364 11.11 6.47 -3.96
CA LEU A 364 10.78 5.12 -3.53
C LEU A 364 11.16 4.16 -4.66
N GLU A 365 12.29 3.49 -4.48
CA GLU A 365 12.84 2.56 -5.48
C GLU A 365 11.83 1.47 -5.84
N THR A 366 11.63 1.22 -7.12
CA THR A 366 10.78 0.11 -7.58
C THR A 366 11.48 -1.23 -7.32
N PRO A 367 10.79 -2.24 -6.77
CA PRO A 367 11.41 -3.52 -6.47
C PRO A 367 11.97 -4.25 -7.70
N GLU A 368 13.10 -4.96 -7.54
CA GLU A 368 13.76 -5.69 -8.64
C GLU A 368 12.82 -6.65 -9.37
N PHE A 369 11.91 -7.31 -8.65
CA PHE A 369 10.97 -8.26 -9.26
C PHE A 369 10.01 -7.62 -10.26
N PHE A 370 9.74 -6.31 -10.15
CA PHE A 370 8.96 -5.57 -11.14
C PHE A 370 9.78 -5.10 -12.35
N HIS A 371 11.07 -4.83 -12.16
CA HIS A 371 11.97 -4.50 -13.27
C HIS A 371 12.12 -5.67 -14.28
N VAL A 372 11.91 -6.91 -13.84
CA VAL A 372 12.00 -8.12 -14.70
C VAL A 372 10.97 -8.10 -15.84
N PHE A 373 9.81 -7.47 -15.65
CA PHE A 373 8.69 -7.51 -16.61
C PHE A 373 8.48 -6.20 -17.38
N GLY A 374 9.24 -5.16 -17.04
CA GLY A 374 9.55 -4.10 -17.97
C GLY A 374 8.54 -2.96 -18.10
N ASN A 375 7.51 -2.88 -17.26
CA ASN A 375 6.71 -1.69 -16.92
C ASN A 375 5.91 -2.00 -15.64
N TYR A 376 5.94 -1.16 -14.60
CA TYR A 376 5.18 -1.38 -13.35
C TYR A 376 4.36 -0.16 -12.97
N GLN A 377 3.03 -0.27 -12.96
CA GLN A 377 2.13 0.84 -12.72
C GLN A 377 1.53 0.71 -11.32
N VAL A 378 1.74 1.72 -10.48
CA VAL A 378 1.10 1.87 -9.18
C VAL A 378 -0.28 2.49 -9.41
N ILE A 379 -1.30 1.83 -8.89
CA ILE A 379 -2.71 2.21 -9.06
C ILE A 379 -3.45 2.34 -7.74
N SER A 380 -2.79 2.01 -6.63
CA SER A 380 -3.33 2.24 -5.30
C SER A 380 -2.21 2.50 -4.31
N THR A 381 -2.47 3.39 -3.36
CA THR A 381 -1.63 3.68 -2.20
C THR A 381 -2.46 3.44 -0.95
N ALA A 382 -1.83 2.94 0.10
CA ALA A 382 -2.45 2.86 1.41
C ALA A 382 -1.39 3.12 2.48
N VAL A 383 -1.76 3.84 3.53
CA VAL A 383 -0.84 4.28 4.57
C VAL A 383 -1.36 3.85 5.94
N HIS A 384 -0.49 3.21 6.74
CA HIS A 384 -0.80 2.79 8.10
C HIS A 384 0.48 2.47 8.88
N ASP A 385 0.46 2.50 10.20
CA ASP A 385 1.55 1.94 11.02
C ASP A 385 1.45 0.41 11.02
N LEU A 386 2.26 -0.25 10.19
CA LEU A 386 2.17 -1.71 9.98
C LEU A 386 2.97 -2.48 11.02
N ASN A 387 3.97 -1.85 11.61
CA ASN A 387 4.93 -2.51 12.48
C ASN A 387 4.77 -2.13 13.97
N GLY A 388 3.91 -1.16 14.27
CA GLY A 388 3.58 -0.70 15.62
C GLY A 388 4.61 0.24 16.23
N ASP A 389 5.45 0.91 15.43
CA ASP A 389 6.46 1.85 15.92
C ASP A 389 5.95 3.30 16.03
N GLY A 390 4.72 3.55 15.60
CA GLY A 390 4.07 4.86 15.61
C GLY A 390 4.38 5.73 14.41
N LEU A 391 5.13 5.22 13.42
CA LEU A 391 5.35 5.90 12.14
C LEU A 391 4.45 5.30 11.07
N LEU A 392 3.97 6.14 10.16
CA LEU A 392 3.16 5.67 9.04
C LEU A 392 4.04 5.01 7.98
N ASP A 393 3.70 3.77 7.64
CA ASP A 393 4.31 2.97 6.57
C ASP A 393 3.45 3.03 5.29
N VAL A 394 4.03 2.68 4.15
CA VAL A 394 3.41 2.80 2.84
C VAL A 394 3.24 1.44 2.16
N VAL A 395 2.04 1.17 1.64
CA VAL A 395 1.76 0.07 0.71
C VAL A 395 1.43 0.64 -0.66
N LEU A 396 2.16 0.19 -1.68
CA LEU A 396 1.88 0.49 -3.09
C LEU A 396 1.35 -0.77 -3.78
N GLY A 397 0.13 -0.68 -4.29
CA GLY A 397 -0.49 -1.71 -5.11
C GLY A 397 -0.34 -1.38 -6.59
N GLY A 398 0.03 -2.36 -7.40
CA GLY A 398 0.29 -2.13 -8.81
C GLY A 398 0.23 -3.37 -9.67
N TYR A 399 0.60 -3.20 -10.94
CA TYR A 399 0.69 -4.30 -11.88
C TYR A 399 1.83 -4.15 -12.89
N ASP A 400 2.26 -5.26 -13.49
CA ASP A 400 3.25 -5.26 -14.57
C ASP A 400 2.61 -4.97 -15.96
N GLY A 401 3.43 -4.78 -17.00
CA GLY A 401 2.92 -4.55 -18.37
C GLY A 401 2.00 -5.64 -18.95
N ASP A 402 1.91 -6.82 -18.30
CA ASP A 402 0.98 -7.91 -18.64
C ASP A 402 -0.27 -7.91 -17.70
N LEU A 403 -0.50 -6.82 -16.97
CA LEU A 403 -1.57 -6.61 -15.98
C LEU A 403 -1.49 -7.56 -14.78
N ARG A 404 -0.31 -8.10 -14.47
CA ARG A 404 -0.13 -9.00 -13.33
C ARG A 404 0.09 -8.24 -12.05
N ARG A 405 -0.66 -8.59 -11.01
CA ARG A 405 -0.62 -7.95 -9.69
C ARG A 405 0.78 -8.00 -9.06
N GLY A 406 1.15 -6.90 -8.42
CA GLY A 406 2.10 -6.93 -7.33
C GLY A 406 1.90 -5.81 -6.32
N MET A 407 2.61 -5.93 -5.21
CA MET A 407 2.58 -5.02 -4.08
C MET A 407 4.01 -4.71 -3.65
N GLN A 408 4.22 -3.47 -3.21
CA GLN A 408 5.40 -3.05 -2.47
C GLN A 408 4.96 -2.58 -1.07
N LEU A 409 5.69 -2.97 -0.04
CA LEU A 409 5.50 -2.55 1.34
C LEU A 409 6.80 -1.89 1.83
N LEU A 410 6.69 -0.60 2.16
CA LEU A 410 7.78 0.28 2.54
C LEU A 410 7.61 0.69 4.00
N ILE A 411 8.57 0.29 4.84
CA ILE A 411 8.58 0.63 6.26
C ILE A 411 9.31 1.94 6.48
N ASN A 412 8.67 2.85 7.20
CA ASN A 412 9.21 4.13 7.59
C ASN A 412 10.14 3.98 8.79
N GLY A 413 11.43 4.17 8.56
CA GLY A 413 12.45 4.11 9.61
C GLY A 413 12.63 5.43 10.37
N GLY A 414 11.78 6.43 10.11
CA GLY A 414 11.96 7.81 10.55
C GLY A 414 12.97 8.56 9.70
N ASP A 415 13.13 9.86 9.99
CA ASP A 415 14.04 10.76 9.27
C ASP A 415 13.85 10.71 7.74
N ARG A 416 12.60 10.49 7.27
CA ARG A 416 12.21 10.38 5.85
C ARG A 416 12.83 9.19 5.10
N ILE A 417 13.30 8.16 5.83
CA ILE A 417 13.95 6.97 5.28
C ILE A 417 12.96 5.81 5.20
N PHE A 418 12.62 5.39 3.98
CA PHE A 418 11.76 4.24 3.73
C PHE A 418 12.59 3.04 3.30
N ARG A 419 12.25 1.86 3.82
CA ARG A 419 12.90 0.59 3.45
C ARG A 419 11.88 -0.35 2.87
N ASP A 420 12.21 -0.91 1.71
CA ASP A 420 11.43 -2.02 1.16
C ASP A 420 11.60 -3.27 2.03
N GLU A 421 10.50 -3.63 2.71
CA GLU A 421 10.38 -4.85 3.50
C GLU A 421 9.35 -5.82 2.92
N THR A 422 8.96 -5.63 1.66
CA THR A 422 7.94 -6.41 0.95
C THR A 422 8.17 -7.91 1.11
N ARG A 423 9.40 -8.38 0.84
CA ARG A 423 9.71 -9.81 0.88
C ARG A 423 9.78 -10.34 2.31
N GLN A 424 10.23 -9.52 3.26
CA GLN A 424 10.35 -9.86 4.67
C GLN A 424 8.97 -10.00 5.31
N ARG A 425 8.02 -9.16 4.90
CA ARG A 425 6.70 -9.09 5.53
C ARG A 425 5.66 -9.93 4.80
N VAL A 426 5.65 -9.92 3.48
CA VAL A 426 4.60 -10.53 2.65
C VAL A 426 5.09 -11.75 1.86
N GLY A 427 6.41 -11.96 1.84
CA GLY A 427 7.03 -13.10 1.15
C GLY A 427 6.81 -13.07 -0.36
N HIS A 428 6.76 -14.25 -0.98
CA HIS A 428 6.55 -14.38 -2.43
C HIS A 428 5.12 -14.06 -2.86
N SER A 429 4.19 -13.86 -1.92
CA SER A 429 2.79 -13.57 -2.23
C SER A 429 2.51 -12.12 -2.61
N ALA A 430 3.49 -11.24 -2.37
CA ALA A 430 3.44 -9.84 -2.78
C ALA A 430 3.30 -9.68 -4.29
N TRP A 431 3.70 -10.67 -5.08
CA TRP A 431 3.62 -10.64 -6.54
C TRP A 431 3.15 -11.98 -7.11
N SER A 432 2.51 -11.94 -8.28
CA SER A 432 2.01 -13.13 -8.95
C SER A 432 2.30 -13.11 -10.45
N GLN A 433 2.58 -14.29 -11.02
CA GLN A 433 2.71 -14.48 -12.48
C GLN A 433 1.37 -14.68 -13.19
N THR A 434 0.31 -14.94 -12.41
CA THR A 434 -0.97 -15.43 -12.91
C THR A 434 -2.15 -14.61 -12.43
N GLU A 435 -2.05 -13.94 -11.29
CA GLU A 435 -3.09 -13.04 -10.80
C GLU A 435 -3.07 -11.74 -11.58
N LEU A 436 -4.26 -11.34 -12.06
CA LEU A 436 -4.46 -10.03 -12.66
C LEU A 436 -4.64 -8.95 -11.58
N TRP A 437 -4.47 -7.70 -11.99
CA TRP A 437 -4.64 -6.51 -11.16
C TRP A 437 -5.96 -6.45 -10.37
N HIS A 438 -5.91 -5.77 -9.23
CA HIS A 438 -7.05 -5.35 -8.40
C HIS A 438 -7.20 -3.82 -8.49
N THR A 439 -8.35 -3.27 -8.15
CA THR A 439 -8.58 -1.82 -8.30
C THR A 439 -7.95 -1.00 -7.19
N GLU A 440 -7.86 -1.55 -5.98
CA GLU A 440 -7.45 -0.82 -4.78
C GLU A 440 -6.92 -1.79 -3.72
N VAL A 441 -6.23 -1.26 -2.71
CA VAL A 441 -5.80 -1.98 -1.52
C VAL A 441 -6.27 -1.19 -0.30
N VAL A 442 -6.99 -1.85 0.61
CA VAL A 442 -7.44 -1.23 1.87
C VAL A 442 -6.89 -1.97 3.08
N PHE A 443 -6.77 -1.25 4.20
CA PHE A 443 -6.52 -1.85 5.51
C PHE A 443 -7.83 -2.15 6.20
N LEU A 444 -8.00 -3.40 6.62
CA LEU A 444 -9.19 -3.87 7.32
C LEU A 444 -8.80 -5.03 8.21
N ASP A 445 -9.25 -5.06 9.46
CA ASP A 445 -9.18 -6.25 10.32
C ASP A 445 -10.10 -7.36 9.74
N PHE A 446 -9.51 -8.26 8.96
CA PHE A 446 -10.22 -9.22 8.12
C PHE A 446 -10.69 -10.42 8.91
N ASN A 447 -9.90 -10.87 9.88
CA ASN A 447 -10.21 -12.05 10.68
C ASN A 447 -10.76 -11.69 12.08
N GLY A 448 -10.82 -10.40 12.42
CA GLY A 448 -11.32 -9.88 13.69
C GLY A 448 -10.35 -10.11 14.85
N ASP A 449 -9.05 -10.19 14.58
CA ASP A 449 -8.01 -10.41 15.60
C ASP A 449 -7.44 -9.12 16.21
N GLY A 450 -7.92 -7.97 15.74
CA GLY A 450 -7.54 -6.64 16.21
C GLY A 450 -6.34 -6.04 15.47
N THR A 451 -5.87 -6.67 14.39
CA THR A 451 -4.74 -6.21 13.60
C THR A 451 -5.19 -5.87 12.18
N GLN A 452 -4.58 -4.87 11.55
CA GLN A 452 -4.97 -4.47 10.19
C GLN A 452 -4.37 -5.43 9.16
N ASP A 453 -5.26 -6.06 8.39
CA ASP A 453 -4.92 -6.90 7.25
C ASP A 453 -4.93 -6.08 5.96
N ILE A 454 -4.27 -6.60 4.93
CA ILE A 454 -4.26 -5.96 3.61
C ILE A 454 -5.26 -6.68 2.70
N VAL A 455 -6.24 -5.94 2.17
CA VAL A 455 -7.33 -6.50 1.38
C VAL A 455 -7.42 -5.82 0.01
N PRO A 456 -7.11 -6.53 -1.09
CA PRO A 456 -7.34 -6.00 -2.44
C PRO A 456 -8.84 -5.97 -2.77
N GLN A 457 -9.28 -4.92 -3.44
CA GLN A 457 -10.67 -4.75 -3.88
C GLN A 457 -10.88 -5.16 -5.34
N ARG A 458 -12.10 -5.64 -5.64
CA ARG A 458 -12.58 -6.02 -6.99
C ARG A 458 -11.58 -6.83 -7.80
N TYR A 459 -11.35 -8.06 -7.39
CA TYR A 459 -10.38 -8.94 -8.02
C TYR A 459 -11.05 -10.19 -8.59
N ASN A 460 -10.34 -10.91 -9.46
CA ASN A 460 -10.79 -12.20 -9.98
C ASN A 460 -10.45 -13.31 -8.98
N PRO A 461 -11.43 -13.98 -8.33
CA PRO A 461 -11.13 -14.96 -7.30
C PRO A 461 -10.84 -16.37 -7.83
N ASN A 462 -10.75 -16.56 -9.16
CA ASN A 462 -10.50 -17.87 -9.74
C ASN A 462 -9.10 -18.40 -9.39
N GLY A 463 -8.96 -19.72 -9.29
CA GLY A 463 -7.66 -20.36 -9.13
C GLY A 463 -7.17 -20.32 -7.68
N ASP A 464 -5.90 -19.94 -7.49
CA ASP A 464 -5.20 -19.89 -6.20
C ASP A 464 -4.77 -18.45 -5.86
N ASN A 465 -5.61 -17.49 -6.25
CA ASN A 465 -5.36 -16.06 -6.13
C ASN A 465 -5.43 -15.62 -4.66
N VAL A 466 -4.63 -14.61 -4.30
CA VAL A 466 -4.66 -14.04 -2.95
C VAL A 466 -5.91 -13.19 -2.78
N LEU A 467 -6.65 -13.41 -1.69
CA LEU A 467 -7.85 -12.64 -1.34
C LEU A 467 -7.57 -11.57 -0.29
N ALA A 468 -6.63 -11.83 0.58
CA ALA A 468 -6.20 -10.96 1.66
C ALA A 468 -4.82 -11.41 2.15
N TRP A 469 -4.10 -10.50 2.78
CA TRP A 469 -2.91 -10.79 3.55
C TRP A 469 -3.21 -10.55 5.00
N LEU A 470 -3.26 -11.63 5.77
CA LEU A 470 -3.58 -11.58 7.18
C LEU A 470 -2.31 -11.27 7.98
N ASN A 471 -2.38 -10.27 8.84
CA ASN A 471 -1.32 -9.77 9.70
C ASN A 471 -1.22 -10.64 10.97
N ASP A 472 0.00 -10.95 11.40
CA ASP A 472 0.23 -11.66 12.66
C ASP A 472 0.30 -10.73 13.89
N GLY A 473 0.04 -9.44 13.69
CA GLY A 473 0.12 -8.38 14.69
C GLY A 473 1.50 -7.74 14.84
N THR A 474 2.47 -8.13 14.01
CA THR A 474 3.81 -7.53 13.95
C THR A 474 4.14 -6.93 12.59
N GLY A 475 3.15 -6.90 11.69
CA GLY A 475 3.31 -6.46 10.31
C GLY A 475 3.97 -7.52 9.43
N HIS A 476 3.92 -8.80 9.83
CA HIS A 476 4.22 -9.93 8.96
C HIS A 476 2.92 -10.60 8.54
N TYR A 477 2.85 -10.99 7.27
CA TYR A 477 1.60 -11.33 6.63
C TYR A 477 1.60 -12.74 6.03
N VAL A 478 0.46 -13.41 6.14
CA VAL A 478 0.17 -14.68 5.46
C VAL A 478 -0.92 -14.48 4.42
N ALA A 479 -0.65 -14.89 3.18
CA ALA A 479 -1.64 -14.85 2.12
C ALA A 479 -2.78 -15.85 2.37
N LEU A 480 -4.00 -15.32 2.47
CA LEU A 480 -5.23 -16.09 2.45
C LEU A 480 -5.68 -16.25 0.99
N LYS A 481 -5.73 -17.49 0.50
CA LYS A 481 -6.00 -17.78 -0.92
C LYS A 481 -7.43 -18.25 -1.18
N SER A 482 -7.92 -18.05 -2.40
CA SER A 482 -9.24 -18.53 -2.87
C SER A 482 -9.46 -20.02 -2.63
N THR A 483 -8.42 -20.84 -2.74
CA THR A 483 -8.51 -22.31 -2.55
C THR A 483 -8.86 -22.73 -1.12
N PHE A 484 -8.74 -21.83 -0.14
CA PHE A 484 -9.16 -22.11 1.23
C PHE A 484 -10.69 -22.07 1.40
N PHE A 485 -11.42 -21.60 0.41
CA PHE A 485 -12.87 -21.49 0.43
C PHE A 485 -13.49 -22.61 -0.41
N LEU A 486 -14.44 -23.34 0.19
CA LEU A 486 -15.09 -24.49 -0.46
C LEU A 486 -16.34 -24.10 -1.26
N GLU A 487 -16.91 -22.92 -1.01
CA GLU A 487 -18.14 -22.44 -1.61
C GLU A 487 -17.84 -21.36 -2.67
N SER A 488 -17.93 -21.74 -3.94
CA SER A 488 -17.62 -20.84 -5.05
C SER A 488 -18.51 -19.59 -5.07
N GLU A 489 -19.79 -19.71 -4.68
CA GLU A 489 -20.69 -18.55 -4.63
C GLU A 489 -20.26 -17.54 -3.56
N ALA A 490 -19.89 -17.99 -2.36
CA ALA A 490 -19.42 -17.12 -1.29
C ALA A 490 -18.13 -16.38 -1.68
N LEU A 491 -17.23 -17.07 -2.38
CA LEU A 491 -15.99 -16.51 -2.89
C LEU A 491 -16.22 -15.40 -3.94
N TRP A 492 -17.13 -15.59 -4.89
CA TRP A 492 -17.46 -14.56 -5.89
C TRP A 492 -18.15 -13.36 -5.27
N ARG A 493 -19.08 -13.58 -4.33
CA ARG A 493 -19.74 -12.51 -3.59
C ARG A 493 -18.74 -11.69 -2.77
N PHE A 494 -17.77 -12.36 -2.17
CA PHE A 494 -16.70 -11.70 -1.44
C PHE A 494 -15.81 -10.86 -2.38
N ALA A 495 -15.43 -11.37 -3.55
CA ALA A 495 -14.53 -10.64 -4.45
C ALA A 495 -15.14 -9.38 -5.07
N TRP A 496 -16.47 -9.30 -5.19
CA TRP A 496 -17.19 -8.21 -5.87
C TRP A 496 -18.10 -7.38 -4.97
N GLY A 497 -18.39 -7.84 -3.75
CA GLY A 497 -19.20 -7.09 -2.80
C GLY A 497 -18.41 -6.00 -2.07
N VAL A 498 -19.11 -4.96 -1.62
CA VAL A 498 -18.54 -3.92 -0.75
C VAL A 498 -18.30 -4.50 0.64
N LYS A 499 -17.20 -4.13 1.30
CA LYS A 499 -16.92 -4.52 2.67
C LYS A 499 -17.46 -3.44 3.61
N ILE A 500 -18.27 -3.83 4.58
CA ILE A 500 -18.83 -2.96 5.62
C ILE A 500 -18.47 -3.51 7.00
N ARG A 501 -18.16 -2.65 7.95
CA ARG A 501 -17.73 -3.03 9.30
C ARG A 501 -18.89 -3.52 10.16
N GLU A 502 -18.59 -4.43 11.09
CA GLU A 502 -19.46 -4.95 12.15
C GLU A 502 -18.64 -5.02 13.45
N GLY A 503 -18.52 -3.91 14.17
CA GLY A 503 -17.62 -3.83 15.31
C GLY A 503 -16.15 -4.06 14.89
N PHE A 504 -15.58 -5.21 15.26
CA PHE A 504 -14.22 -5.65 14.84
C PHE A 504 -14.24 -6.66 13.69
N GLN A 505 -15.39 -6.92 13.07
CA GLN A 505 -15.52 -7.80 11.92
C GLN A 505 -15.99 -7.01 10.70
N PHE A 506 -16.20 -7.70 9.57
CA PHE A 506 -16.83 -7.12 8.40
C PHE A 506 -17.88 -8.05 7.78
N LYS A 507 -18.79 -7.47 7.00
CA LYS A 507 -19.69 -8.17 6.08
C LYS A 507 -19.42 -7.72 4.65
N SER A 508 -19.77 -8.58 3.70
CA SER A 508 -19.74 -8.24 2.27
C SER A 508 -21.18 -7.99 1.78
N VAL A 509 -21.48 -6.82 1.27
CA VAL A 509 -22.79 -6.50 0.69
C VAL A 509 -22.72 -6.58 -0.83
N GLU A 510 -23.68 -7.26 -1.45
CA GLU A 510 -23.71 -7.48 -2.90
C GLU A 510 -24.81 -6.65 -3.56
N PHE A 511 -24.47 -6.08 -4.72
CA PHE A 511 -25.36 -5.28 -5.56
C PHE A 511 -25.44 -5.93 -6.96
N PHE A 512 -26.66 -6.21 -7.44
CA PHE A 512 -26.90 -6.84 -8.75
C PHE A 512 -27.18 -5.78 -9.84
N SER A 513 -26.86 -6.09 -11.09
CA SER A 513 -26.71 -5.12 -12.19
C SER A 513 -27.77 -5.19 -13.29
N ASP A 514 -29.05 -5.46 -12.99
CA ASP A 514 -30.09 -5.61 -14.03
C ASP A 514 -30.87 -4.31 -14.36
N ASP A 515 -30.17 -3.17 -14.45
CA ASP A 515 -30.72 -1.80 -14.58
C ASP A 515 -31.68 -1.41 -13.42
N THR A 516 -31.65 -2.24 -12.38
CA THR A 516 -32.20 -2.08 -11.05
C THR A 516 -31.18 -2.68 -10.08
N ALA A 517 -30.79 -1.98 -9.02
CA ALA A 517 -30.10 -2.67 -7.92
C ALA A 517 -31.19 -3.45 -7.20
N THR A 518 -31.23 -4.75 -7.41
CA THR A 518 -31.68 -5.61 -6.33
C THR A 518 -30.53 -5.66 -5.33
N ILE A 519 -30.54 -4.80 -4.31
CA ILE A 519 -29.59 -4.90 -3.21
C ILE A 519 -29.98 -6.17 -2.46
N ASN A 520 -29.14 -7.20 -2.53
CA ASN A 520 -29.26 -8.35 -1.65
C ASN A 520 -28.10 -8.22 -0.66
N ALA A 521 -28.35 -7.63 0.51
CA ALA A 521 -27.39 -7.60 1.62
C ALA A 521 -27.23 -9.01 2.22
N ASN A 522 -26.73 -9.97 1.42
CA ASN A 522 -26.78 -11.40 1.71
C ASN A 522 -25.40 -12.06 1.63
N ALA A 523 -24.33 -11.38 2.05
CA ALA A 523 -23.05 -12.05 2.22
C ALA A 523 -22.31 -11.54 3.45
N ALA A 524 -22.81 -11.87 4.64
CA ALA A 524 -21.94 -11.79 5.82
C ALA A 524 -20.83 -12.84 5.69
N GLY A 525 -19.77 -12.49 4.96
CA GLY A 525 -18.55 -13.26 4.84
C GLY A 525 -17.70 -13.04 6.09
N VAL A 526 -18.14 -13.56 7.23
CA VAL A 526 -17.31 -13.48 8.45
C VAL A 526 -16.28 -14.60 8.36
N LEU A 527 -15.00 -14.25 8.23
CA LEU A 527 -13.91 -15.21 8.37
C LEU A 527 -13.72 -15.54 9.85
N SER A 528 -14.64 -16.32 10.43
CA SER A 528 -14.51 -16.69 11.84
C SER A 528 -13.36 -17.68 12.01
N GLY A 529 -12.40 -17.32 12.88
CA GLY A 529 -11.39 -18.23 13.40
C GLY A 529 -10.21 -18.51 12.48
N ALA A 530 -9.90 -17.67 11.49
CA ALA A 530 -8.58 -17.80 10.88
C ALA A 530 -7.51 -17.55 11.95
N VAL A 531 -6.62 -18.52 12.14
CA VAL A 531 -5.57 -18.45 13.16
C VAL A 531 -4.24 -18.47 12.45
N ILE A 532 -3.56 -17.33 12.57
CA ILE A 532 -2.15 -17.22 12.26
C ILE A 532 -1.38 -17.51 13.54
N THR A 533 -0.34 -18.32 13.43
CA THR A 533 0.65 -18.42 14.49
C THR A 533 2.03 -18.19 13.91
N LEU A 534 2.96 -17.79 14.77
CA LEU A 534 4.37 -17.96 14.46
C LEU A 534 4.63 -19.47 14.25
N ALA A 535 5.33 -19.83 13.18
CA ALA A 535 5.74 -21.21 12.94
C ALA A 535 6.60 -21.74 14.10
N GLU A 536 6.44 -23.00 14.51
CA GLU A 536 7.25 -23.59 15.60
C GLU A 536 8.69 -23.94 15.20
#